data_AF-A0ABD3LIZ5-F1
#
_entry.id   AF-A0ABD3LIZ5-F1
#
_cell.length_a   1.000
_cell.length_b   1.000
_cell.length_c   1.000
_cell.angle_alpha   90.00
_cell.angle_beta   90.00
_cell.angle_gamma   90.00
#
_symmetry.space_group_name_H-M   'P 1'
#
loop_
_entity.id
_entity.type
_entity.pdbx_description
1 polymer ?
#
loop_
_entity_poly.entity_id
_entity_poly.type
_entity_poly.pdbx_seq_one_letter_code
_entity_poly.pdbx_strand_id
1 'polypeptide(L)'
;MGKILAQTLGECEGAALQEETKRCVASIEDMIDFATSVLGHDVMVRSTESARGSKQEVLIGVVKRIEGSEGSKPVACHQSLFPYIVYYCHAFPNVRIYEADILDPKSKAKINHGVAICHMDTSTWSPTHESFLLLGSGPGQIEVCYWIYENSLIWTIAKS
;
A
#
# COMPACT_ATOMS: atom_id res chain seq x y z
N MET A 1 -12.42 -6.97 -19.98
CA MET A 1 -13.15 -6.12 -19.02
C MET A 1 -13.84 -6.96 -17.94
N GLY A 2 -14.74 -7.90 -18.27
CA GLY A 2 -15.47 -8.69 -17.26
C GLY A 2 -14.62 -9.40 -16.20
N LYS A 3 -13.43 -9.93 -16.55
CA LYS A 3 -12.50 -10.54 -15.59
C LYS A 3 -11.97 -9.56 -14.53
N ILE A 4 -11.65 -8.32 -14.93
CA ILE A 4 -11.12 -7.29 -14.03
C ILE A 4 -12.23 -6.85 -13.07
N LEU A 5 -13.46 -6.68 -13.58
CA LEU A 5 -14.61 -6.36 -12.75
C LEU A 5 -14.90 -7.45 -11.71
N ALA A 6 -14.86 -8.71 -12.11
CA ALA A 6 -15.05 -9.84 -11.22
C ALA A 6 -13.95 -9.92 -10.15
N GLN A 7 -12.71 -9.57 -10.49
CA GLN A 7 -11.61 -9.49 -9.54
C GLN A 7 -11.86 -8.40 -8.49
N THR A 8 -12.16 -7.18 -8.91
CA THR A 8 -12.45 -6.08 -7.96
C THR A 8 -13.65 -6.41 -7.07
N LEU A 9 -14.72 -6.99 -7.62
CA LEU A 9 -15.84 -7.46 -6.81
C LEU A 9 -15.41 -8.54 -5.81
N GLY A 10 -14.59 -9.50 -6.22
CA GLY A 10 -14.06 -10.53 -5.32
C GLY A 10 -13.22 -9.96 -4.18
N GLU A 11 -12.40 -8.94 -4.45
CA GLU A 11 -11.62 -8.22 -3.43
C GLU A 11 -12.53 -7.46 -2.46
N CYS A 12 -13.55 -6.78 -2.99
CA CYS A 12 -14.47 -5.95 -2.20
C CYS A 12 -15.47 -6.75 -1.36
N GLU A 13 -16.06 -7.81 -1.93
CA GLU A 13 -17.12 -8.60 -1.30
C GLU A 13 -16.58 -9.82 -0.55
N GLY A 14 -15.35 -10.24 -0.85
CA GLY A 14 -14.71 -11.36 -0.16
C GLY A 14 -14.54 -11.09 1.33
N ALA A 15 -14.51 -12.15 2.14
CA ALA A 15 -14.20 -12.02 3.56
C ALA A 15 -12.80 -11.43 3.79
N ALA A 16 -12.62 -10.73 4.90
CA ALA A 16 -11.30 -10.27 5.34
C ALA A 16 -10.42 -11.46 5.70
N LEU A 17 -9.12 -11.36 5.41
CA LEU A 17 -8.14 -12.32 5.90
C LEU A 17 -7.99 -12.21 7.42
N GLN A 18 -7.33 -13.20 8.02
CA GLN A 18 -7.03 -13.18 9.45
C GLN A 18 -6.24 -11.91 9.80
N GLU A 19 -6.74 -11.17 10.79
CA GLU A 19 -6.23 -9.87 11.27
C GLU A 19 -6.31 -8.68 10.30
N GLU A 20 -6.83 -8.89 9.09
CA GLU A 20 -7.11 -7.85 8.13
C GLU A 20 -8.36 -7.06 8.53
N THR A 21 -8.29 -5.75 8.39
CA THR A 21 -9.50 -4.90 8.33
C THR A 21 -9.54 -4.30 6.94
N LYS A 22 -10.61 -4.55 6.18
CA LYS A 22 -10.74 -4.07 4.80
C LYS A 22 -12.13 -3.53 4.48
N ARG A 23 -12.20 -2.66 3.49
CA ARG A 23 -13.43 -2.07 2.95
C ARG A 23 -13.17 -1.51 1.55
N CYS A 24 -14.10 -1.73 0.62
CA CYS A 24 -14.13 -0.94 -0.60
C CYS A 24 -14.97 0.33 -0.41
N VAL A 25 -14.46 1.44 -0.90
CA VAL A 25 -15.09 2.76 -0.79
C VAL A 25 -15.12 3.48 -2.13
N ALA A 26 -16.06 4.39 -2.33
CA ALA A 26 -16.25 5.10 -3.60
C ALA A 26 -15.87 6.59 -3.53
N SER A 27 -15.40 7.07 -2.38
CA SER A 27 -15.09 8.48 -2.13
C SER A 27 -13.88 8.63 -1.21
N ILE A 28 -13.29 9.84 -1.17
CA ILE A 28 -12.17 10.15 -0.27
C ILE A 28 -12.68 10.34 1.16
N GLU A 29 -13.89 10.85 1.32
CA GLU A 29 -14.59 11.00 2.59
C GLU A 29 -14.73 9.64 3.28
N ASP A 30 -15.20 8.62 2.55
CA ASP A 30 -15.31 7.26 3.07
C ASP A 30 -13.93 6.63 3.36
N MET A 31 -12.87 7.01 2.63
CA MET A 31 -11.50 6.60 2.96
C MET A 31 -11.04 7.18 4.28
N ILE A 32 -11.32 8.46 4.53
CA ILE A 32 -10.97 9.14 5.79
C ILE A 32 -11.75 8.51 6.95
N ASP A 33 -13.04 8.25 6.77
CA ASP A 33 -13.87 7.57 7.77
C ASP A 33 -13.34 6.17 8.08
N PHE A 34 -12.94 5.42 7.05
CA PHE A 34 -12.33 4.10 7.24
C PHE A 34 -10.98 4.21 7.96
N ALA A 35 -10.08 5.09 7.51
CA ALA A 35 -8.76 5.27 8.10
C ALA A 35 -8.85 5.67 9.58
N THR A 36 -9.72 6.63 9.90
CA THR A 36 -9.90 7.11 11.26
C THR A 36 -10.60 6.08 12.17
N SER A 37 -11.46 5.23 11.61
CA SER A 37 -12.03 4.10 12.37
C SER A 37 -10.99 3.06 12.80
N VAL A 38 -9.87 2.94 12.08
CA VAL A 38 -8.79 1.98 12.38
C VAL A 38 -7.67 2.62 13.21
N LEU A 39 -7.33 3.88 12.92
CA LEU A 39 -6.15 4.56 13.45
C LEU A 39 -6.45 5.62 14.53
N GLY A 40 -7.73 5.99 14.71
CA GLY A 40 -8.13 7.16 15.48
C GLY A 40 -8.13 8.44 14.63
N HIS A 41 -8.38 9.60 15.24
CA HIS A 41 -8.60 10.85 14.50
C HIS A 41 -7.32 11.58 14.07
N ASP A 42 -6.19 11.33 14.74
CA ASP A 42 -4.92 11.99 14.45
C ASP A 42 -4.13 11.18 13.41
N VAL A 43 -4.42 11.44 12.14
CA VAL A 43 -3.89 10.67 11.01
C VAL A 43 -3.14 11.54 10.01
N MET A 44 -2.14 10.94 9.36
CA MET A 44 -1.38 11.55 8.28
C MET A 44 -1.41 10.67 7.04
N VAL A 45 -1.69 11.27 5.89
CA VAL A 45 -1.73 10.62 4.59
C VAL A 45 -0.40 10.75 3.85
N ARG A 46 -0.01 9.70 3.13
CA ARG A 46 1.20 9.64 2.30
C ARG A 46 0.89 8.97 0.97
N SER A 47 1.56 9.41 -0.09
CA SER A 47 1.52 8.78 -1.40
C SER A 47 2.81 9.07 -2.16
N THR A 48 3.10 8.27 -3.17
CA THR A 48 4.18 8.56 -4.12
C THR A 48 3.78 9.77 -4.96
N GLU A 49 4.69 10.72 -5.13
CA GLU A 49 4.39 12.02 -5.75
C GLU A 49 3.96 11.90 -7.23
N SER A 50 4.52 10.94 -7.98
CA SER A 50 4.17 10.72 -9.39
C SER A 50 4.61 9.34 -9.91
N ALA A 51 4.27 9.00 -11.15
CA ALA A 51 4.80 7.82 -11.85
C ALA A 51 6.24 7.98 -12.40
N ARG A 52 6.93 9.11 -12.16
CA ARG A 52 8.30 9.32 -12.68
C ARG A 52 9.27 8.26 -12.12
N GLY A 53 10.08 7.68 -13.01
CA GLY A 53 10.98 6.57 -12.69
C GLY A 53 10.36 5.18 -12.84
N SER A 54 9.04 5.06 -13.04
CA SER A 54 8.41 3.77 -13.33
C SER A 54 8.93 3.18 -14.64
N LYS A 55 9.26 1.88 -14.62
CA LYS A 55 9.83 1.12 -15.75
C LYS A 55 11.18 1.69 -16.26
N GLN A 56 11.90 2.42 -15.42
CA GLN A 56 13.21 2.97 -15.72
C GLN A 56 14.23 2.49 -14.69
N GLU A 57 15.51 2.51 -15.04
CA GLU A 57 16.57 2.39 -14.03
C GLU A 57 16.58 3.67 -13.18
N VAL A 58 16.53 3.50 -11.87
CA VAL A 58 16.53 4.59 -10.90
C VAL A 58 17.56 4.32 -9.82
N LEU A 59 18.02 5.38 -9.17
CA LEU A 59 18.81 5.27 -7.97
C LEU A 59 17.94 5.58 -6.76
N ILE A 60 17.90 4.66 -5.79
CA ILE A 60 17.26 4.93 -4.50
C ILE A 60 18.21 5.78 -3.66
N GLY A 61 17.73 6.97 -3.28
CA GLY A 61 18.45 7.91 -2.44
C GLY A 61 18.22 7.64 -0.96
N VAL A 62 18.01 8.70 -0.19
CA VAL A 62 17.74 8.60 1.25
C VAL A 62 16.43 7.87 1.48
N VAL A 63 16.48 6.80 2.28
CA VAL A 63 15.30 6.05 2.74
C VAL A 63 15.04 6.39 4.20
N LYS A 64 13.82 6.83 4.50
CA LYS A 64 13.36 7.14 5.84
C LYS A 64 12.26 6.17 6.22
N ARG A 65 12.40 5.53 7.37
CA ARG A 65 11.33 4.76 7.97
C ARG A 65 10.37 5.69 8.67
N ILE A 66 9.08 5.49 8.45
CA ILE A 66 8.04 6.21 9.19
C ILE A 66 7.90 5.59 10.58
N GLU A 67 8.26 6.36 11.60
CA GLU A 67 8.11 5.91 12.98
C GLU A 67 6.65 5.74 13.36
N GLY A 68 6.39 4.78 14.24
CA GLY A 68 5.02 4.48 14.68
C GLY A 68 4.23 3.63 13.70
N SER A 69 4.77 3.32 12.52
CA SER A 69 4.13 2.32 11.64
C SER A 69 4.18 0.92 12.27
N GLU A 70 5.27 0.58 12.96
CA GLU A 70 5.47 -0.69 13.67
C GLU A 70 4.63 -0.75 14.95
N GLY A 71 3.79 -1.77 15.07
CA GLY A 71 2.80 -1.89 16.14
C GLY A 71 1.49 -1.14 15.87
N SER A 72 1.43 -0.28 14.84
CA SER A 72 0.17 0.26 14.32
C SER A 72 -0.38 -0.62 13.19
N LYS A 73 -1.59 -0.30 12.71
CA LYS A 73 -2.18 -0.90 11.51
C LYS A 73 -2.35 0.16 10.42
N PRO A 74 -1.28 0.57 9.71
CA PRO A 74 -1.39 1.53 8.61
C PRO A 74 -2.47 1.09 7.63
N VAL A 75 -3.28 2.04 7.18
CA VAL A 75 -4.38 1.78 6.25
C VAL A 75 -3.91 2.14 4.86
N ALA A 76 -3.85 1.16 3.98
CA ALA A 76 -3.57 1.37 2.56
C ALA A 76 -4.89 1.37 1.78
N CYS A 77 -5.09 2.35 0.91
CA CYS A 77 -6.23 2.44 0.00
C CYS A 77 -5.70 2.51 -1.43
N HIS A 78 -6.09 1.53 -2.25
CA HIS A 78 -5.64 1.37 -3.62
C HIS A 78 -6.80 1.64 -4.57
N GLN A 79 -6.59 2.46 -5.59
CA GLN A 79 -7.59 2.61 -6.65
C GLN A 79 -7.68 1.32 -7.45
N SER A 80 -8.88 0.71 -7.49
CA SER A 80 -9.15 -0.49 -8.28
C SER A 80 -9.72 -0.13 -9.65
N LEU A 81 -9.49 -0.98 -10.65
CA LEU A 81 -10.03 -0.80 -11.99
C LEU A 81 -11.52 -1.19 -12.03
N PHE A 82 -12.40 -0.21 -11.96
CA PHE A 82 -13.85 -0.39 -11.99
C PHE A 82 -14.53 0.70 -12.85
N PRO A 83 -15.78 0.52 -13.36
CA PRO A 83 -16.43 1.48 -14.26
C PRO A 83 -16.76 2.82 -13.58
N TYR A 84 -16.73 2.83 -12.25
CA TYR A 84 -16.75 4.02 -11.41
C TYR A 84 -15.60 3.96 -10.40
N ILE A 85 -15.35 5.06 -9.71
CA ILE A 85 -14.26 5.16 -8.74
C ILE A 85 -14.52 4.19 -7.58
N VAL A 86 -13.58 3.26 -7.36
CA VAL A 86 -13.56 2.34 -6.24
C VAL A 86 -12.14 2.28 -5.70
N TYR A 87 -12.02 2.37 -4.39
CA TYR A 87 -10.77 2.14 -3.68
C TYR A 87 -10.91 0.92 -2.79
N TYR A 88 -10.01 -0.04 -2.98
CA TYR A 88 -9.81 -1.14 -2.05
C TYR A 88 -8.95 -0.67 -0.89
N CYS A 89 -9.54 -0.50 0.29
CA CYS A 89 -8.82 -0.16 1.50
C CYS A 89 -8.62 -1.37 2.40
N HIS A 90 -7.43 -1.51 2.96
CA HIS A 90 -7.11 -2.57 3.92
C HIS A 90 -6.03 -2.16 4.93
N ALA A 91 -5.97 -2.89 6.03
CA ALA A 91 -4.99 -2.70 7.09
C ALA A 91 -4.61 -4.06 7.69
N PHE A 92 -3.31 -4.29 7.83
CA PHE A 92 -2.71 -5.46 8.47
C PHE A 92 -1.80 -5.03 9.62
N PRO A 93 -1.62 -5.87 10.67
CA PRO A 93 -0.55 -5.68 11.64
C PRO A 93 0.83 -5.92 11.00
N ASN A 94 1.90 -5.59 11.72
CA ASN A 94 3.28 -5.88 11.32
C ASN A 94 3.66 -5.32 9.94
N VAL A 95 3.24 -4.09 9.67
CA VAL A 95 3.56 -3.36 8.43
C VAL A 95 4.59 -2.26 8.71
N ARG A 96 5.53 -2.07 7.77
CA ARG A 96 6.51 -0.97 7.80
C ARG A 96 6.30 -0.04 6.62
N ILE A 97 6.29 1.26 6.88
CA ILE A 97 6.18 2.29 5.84
C ILE A 97 7.52 3.01 5.70
N TYR A 98 7.92 3.25 4.45
CA TYR A 98 9.14 3.96 4.10
C TYR A 98 8.83 5.07 3.11
N GLU A 99 9.55 6.16 3.24
CA GLU A 99 9.64 7.23 2.25
C GLU A 99 11.05 7.22 1.66
N ALA A 100 11.17 7.38 0.36
CA ALA A 100 12.44 7.38 -0.33
C ALA A 100 12.50 8.48 -1.40
N ASP A 101 13.66 9.12 -1.52
CA ASP A 101 13.95 9.90 -2.71
C ASP A 101 14.33 8.96 -3.86
N ILE A 102 13.69 9.13 -5.01
CA ILE A 102 14.03 8.42 -6.24
C ILE A 102 14.80 9.39 -7.12
N LEU A 103 16.01 9.00 -7.50
CA LEU A 103 16.98 9.85 -8.18
C LEU A 103 17.27 9.35 -9.59
N ASP A 104 17.59 10.28 -10.49
CA ASP A 104 18.15 9.95 -11.79
C ASP A 104 19.55 9.32 -11.61
N PRO A 105 19.85 8.16 -12.23
CA PRO A 105 21.11 7.45 -12.00
C PRO A 105 22.37 8.24 -12.38
N LYS A 106 22.28 9.14 -13.37
CA LYS A 106 23.42 9.88 -13.94
C LYS A 106 23.66 11.19 -13.23
N SER A 107 22.65 12.05 -13.18
CA SER A 107 22.71 13.39 -12.60
C SER A 107 22.59 13.41 -11.09
N LYS A 108 22.08 12.31 -10.48
CA LYS A 108 21.71 12.22 -9.05
C LYS A 108 20.64 13.21 -8.62
N ALA A 109 20.00 13.90 -9.56
CA ALA A 109 18.89 14.79 -9.27
C ALA A 109 17.68 13.99 -8.75
N LYS A 110 16.96 14.54 -7.78
CA LYS A 110 15.69 13.97 -7.32
C LYS A 110 14.65 14.10 -8.42
N ILE A 111 14.13 12.95 -8.88
CA ILE A 111 13.09 12.90 -9.91
C ILE A 111 11.72 12.56 -9.31
N ASN A 112 11.67 11.98 -8.12
CA ASN A 112 10.42 11.63 -7.47
C ASN A 112 10.60 11.45 -5.95
N HIS A 113 9.49 11.53 -5.22
CA HIS A 113 9.37 11.07 -3.84
C HIS A 113 8.47 9.84 -3.81
N GLY A 114 9.00 8.70 -3.37
CA GLY A 114 8.31 7.42 -3.34
C GLY A 114 7.91 7.00 -1.92
N VAL A 115 6.75 6.39 -1.79
CA VAL A 115 6.30 5.71 -0.58
C VAL A 115 6.31 4.21 -0.84
N ALA A 116 6.90 3.44 0.06
CA ALA A 116 6.89 1.99 0.02
C ALA A 116 6.27 1.42 1.30
N ILE A 117 5.56 0.32 1.15
CA ILE A 117 4.99 -0.47 2.22
C ILE A 117 5.63 -1.86 2.21
N CYS A 118 5.94 -2.38 3.38
CA CYS A 118 6.47 -3.72 3.57
C CYS A 118 5.57 -4.49 4.55
N HIS A 119 5.07 -5.64 4.11
CA HIS A 119 4.41 -6.62 4.95
C HIS A 119 5.47 -7.54 5.54
N MET A 120 5.68 -7.43 6.85
CA MET A 120 6.73 -8.16 7.56
C MET A 120 6.31 -9.58 7.92
N ASP A 121 5.00 -9.82 7.97
CA ASP A 121 4.41 -11.14 8.17
C ASP A 121 3.41 -11.42 7.05
N THR A 122 3.69 -12.45 6.26
CA THR A 122 2.87 -12.89 5.12
C THR A 122 2.29 -14.28 5.36
N SER A 123 2.33 -14.79 6.59
CA SER A 123 1.90 -16.15 6.95
C SER A 123 0.42 -16.43 6.64
N THR A 124 -0.43 -15.41 6.71
CA THR A 124 -1.87 -15.49 6.44
C THR A 124 -2.24 -15.31 4.97
N TRP A 125 -1.27 -15.00 4.10
CA TRP A 125 -1.52 -14.76 2.69
C TRP A 125 -1.79 -16.07 1.95
N SER A 126 -2.59 -16.00 0.88
CA SER A 126 -2.82 -17.16 0.02
C SER A 126 -1.50 -17.66 -0.56
N PRO A 127 -1.23 -18.98 -0.58
CA PRO A 127 -0.06 -19.53 -1.28
C PRO A 127 0.01 -19.17 -2.77
N THR A 128 -1.13 -18.80 -3.37
CA THR A 128 -1.22 -18.37 -4.77
C THR A 128 -1.22 -16.84 -4.94
N HIS A 129 -0.90 -16.09 -3.88
CA HIS A 129 -0.78 -14.64 -3.96
C HIS A 129 0.28 -14.25 -4.99
N GLU A 130 0.01 -13.23 -5.81
CA GLU A 130 0.86 -12.87 -6.96
C GLU A 130 2.32 -12.59 -6.56
N SER A 131 2.53 -12.00 -5.37
CA SER A 131 3.86 -11.76 -4.82
C SER A 131 4.70 -13.04 -4.68
N PHE A 132 4.09 -14.16 -4.30
CA PHE A 132 4.81 -15.44 -4.17
C PHE A 132 5.14 -16.06 -5.53
N LEU A 133 4.28 -15.86 -6.53
CA LEU A 133 4.53 -16.28 -7.90
C LEU A 133 5.67 -15.49 -8.52
N LEU A 134 5.75 -14.18 -8.25
CA LEU A 134 6.80 -13.30 -8.78
C LEU A 134 8.15 -13.47 -8.06
N LEU A 135 8.13 -13.64 -6.73
CA LEU A 135 9.35 -13.71 -5.92
C LEU A 135 9.86 -15.15 -5.71
N GLY A 136 9.07 -16.16 -6.07
CA GLY A 136 9.45 -17.57 -5.94
C GLY A 136 9.52 -18.06 -4.50
N SER A 137 8.50 -17.75 -3.68
CA SER A 137 8.45 -18.10 -2.26
C SER A 137 7.04 -18.53 -1.82
N GLY A 138 6.73 -18.49 -0.52
CA GLY A 138 5.42 -18.84 0.02
C GLY A 138 5.07 -18.10 1.32
N PRO A 139 3.86 -18.33 1.85
CA PRO A 139 3.36 -17.64 3.04
C PRO A 139 4.32 -17.76 4.23
N GLY A 140 4.64 -16.63 4.85
CA GLY A 140 5.47 -16.55 6.07
C GLY A 140 6.96 -16.83 5.85
N GLN A 141 7.40 -17.06 4.60
CA GLN A 141 8.81 -17.34 4.29
C GLN A 141 9.59 -16.09 3.89
N ILE A 142 8.88 -15.05 3.44
CA ILE A 142 9.47 -13.77 3.02
C ILE A 142 8.63 -12.59 3.48
N GLU A 143 9.32 -11.47 3.62
CA GLU A 143 8.74 -10.14 3.70
C GLU A 143 8.43 -9.66 2.27
N VAL A 144 7.30 -8.97 2.09
CA VAL A 144 6.90 -8.44 0.77
C VAL A 144 6.82 -6.93 0.85
N CYS A 145 7.67 -6.25 0.08
CA CYS A 145 7.67 -4.80 -0.06
C CYS A 145 7.22 -4.38 -1.46
N TYR A 146 6.44 -3.31 -1.56
CA TYR A 146 6.07 -2.71 -2.84
C TYR A 146 5.92 -1.18 -2.73
N TRP A 147 6.08 -0.52 -3.88
CA TRP A 147 5.85 0.91 -4.02
C TRP A 147 4.37 1.21 -4.10
N ILE A 148 3.95 2.26 -3.40
CA ILE A 148 2.61 2.82 -3.48
C ILE A 148 2.50 3.66 -4.75
N TYR A 149 1.42 3.53 -5.50
CA TYR A 149 1.18 4.35 -6.69
C TYR A 149 0.68 5.75 -6.32
N GLU A 150 0.80 6.70 -7.26
CA GLU A 150 0.35 8.10 -7.09
C GLU A 150 -1.16 8.25 -6.80
N ASN A 151 -1.95 7.23 -7.15
CA ASN A 151 -3.39 7.16 -6.90
C ASN A 151 -3.75 6.24 -5.72
N SER A 152 -2.75 5.76 -4.98
CA SER A 152 -2.94 4.99 -3.75
C SER A 152 -2.51 5.83 -2.55
N LEU A 153 -3.19 5.67 -1.44
CA LEU A 153 -2.98 6.46 -0.23
C LEU A 153 -2.64 5.54 0.95
N ILE A 154 -1.63 5.92 1.72
CA ILE A 154 -1.31 5.29 3.01
C ILE A 154 -1.62 6.26 4.13
N TRP A 155 -2.46 5.81 5.06
CA TRP A 155 -2.76 6.53 6.30
C TRP A 155 -1.98 5.89 7.44
N THR A 156 -1.34 6.73 8.25
CA THR A 156 -0.73 6.34 9.52
C THR A 156 -1.24 7.24 10.63
N ILE A 157 -1.01 6.86 11.88
CA ILE A 157 -1.11 7.79 13.00
C ILE A 157 -0.14 8.95 12.74
N ALA A 158 -0.59 10.19 12.93
CA ALA A 158 0.29 11.34 13.00
C ALA A 158 0.97 11.32 14.36
N LYS A 159 2.28 11.05 14.40
CA LYS A 159 3.03 11.21 15.64
C LYS A 159 3.27 12.70 15.89
N SER A 160 2.88 13.16 17.09
CA SER A 160 3.35 14.39 17.72
C SER A 160 4.85 14.35 18.00
#